data_AF-A0A2A5HRT9-F1
#
_entry.id   AF-A0A2A5HRT9-F1
#
_cell.length_a   1.000
_cell.length_b   1.000
_cell.length_c   1.000
_cell.angle_alpha   90.00
_cell.angle_beta   90.00
_cell.angle_gamma   90.00
#
_symmetry.space_group_name_H-M   'P 1'
#
loop_
_entity.id
_entity.type
_entity.pdbx_description
1 polymer ?
#
loop_
_entity_poly.entity_id
_entity_poly.type
_entity_poly.pdbx_seq_one_letter_code
_entity_poly.pdbx_strand_id
1 'polypeptide(L)'
;MYLHVLTASTFAQSRKYYASTLRASILFAILALVTSASLAAPILNGIATHSHVGKAPFYAGLYTESIDIDRETLLENKKNESIKMELKIRSNTVSKRRFKRLWREKIGINSDTSELEKHSKNLKKFESFLHIDLKRNDVFSLTLKNNHIDVTLNDVKLGRITDRHFYPLLLRSWLGPVPPSSKFRAALLQQRNIDDELFSAYHQIYPNDARKSEVANALVSLKQAKRASIVVKGPSLKQLQEKERKEKALQAKKVQAKRAYLSTLRGWTQQHLIYSKSAQAHKKEGVVNLQVTIARDGQVTNVKIQKKSEYGRLNNSAIKTVEQASPYPAVPKEIANARFTFTTPVVYSLSASN
;
A
#
# COMPACT_ATOMS: atom_id res chain seq x y z
N MET A 1 -88.83 2.13 -11.20
CA MET A 1 -88.10 2.25 -12.48
C MET A 1 -86.91 3.18 -12.24
N TYR A 2 -85.72 2.80 -12.69
CA TYR A 2 -84.36 3.30 -12.33
C TYR A 2 -83.70 2.60 -11.14
N LEU A 3 -83.25 1.38 -11.44
CA LEU A 3 -82.05 0.78 -10.87
C LEU A 3 -80.80 1.52 -11.35
N HIS A 4 -79.75 1.35 -10.56
CA HIS A 4 -78.36 1.14 -10.98
C HIS A 4 -77.35 2.31 -10.99
N VAL A 5 -76.17 1.89 -10.51
CA VAL A 5 -74.84 2.46 -10.65
C VAL A 5 -74.52 3.58 -9.66
N LEU A 6 -73.85 3.24 -8.55
CA LEU A 6 -72.70 3.98 -7.98
C LEU A 6 -72.28 3.41 -6.61
N THR A 7 -72.01 2.11 -6.49
CA THR A 7 -71.45 1.54 -5.25
C THR A 7 -70.24 0.62 -5.44
N ALA A 8 -69.73 0.46 -6.66
CA ALA A 8 -68.56 -0.38 -6.92
C ALA A 8 -67.27 0.38 -7.30
N SER A 9 -67.35 1.62 -7.78
CA SER A 9 -66.16 2.35 -8.29
C SER A 9 -65.38 3.10 -7.21
N THR A 10 -66.02 3.51 -6.11
CA THR A 10 -65.39 4.31 -5.05
C THR A 10 -64.57 3.48 -4.05
N PHE A 11 -64.90 2.20 -3.85
CA PHE A 11 -64.11 1.31 -2.98
C PHE A 11 -62.88 0.68 -3.65
N ALA A 12 -62.90 0.53 -4.98
CA ALA A 12 -61.76 -0.04 -5.73
C ALA A 12 -60.60 0.96 -5.87
N GLN A 13 -60.90 2.26 -5.92
CA GLN A 13 -59.91 3.32 -6.10
C GLN A 13 -59.16 3.64 -4.79
N SER A 14 -59.85 3.63 -3.64
CA SER A 14 -59.21 3.84 -2.33
C SER A 14 -58.24 2.72 -1.94
N ARG A 15 -58.53 1.45 -2.28
CA ARG A 15 -57.61 0.31 -2.06
C ARG A 15 -56.33 0.42 -2.90
N LYS A 16 -56.41 0.92 -4.13
CA LYS A 16 -55.22 1.17 -4.97
C LYS A 16 -54.36 2.30 -4.42
N TYR A 17 -54.97 3.37 -3.89
CA TYR A 17 -54.24 4.47 -3.24
C TYR A 17 -53.60 4.02 -1.92
N TYR A 18 -54.31 3.31 -1.04
CA TYR A 18 -53.75 2.78 0.21
C TYR A 18 -52.64 1.73 0.00
N ALA A 19 -52.77 0.86 -1.01
CA ALA A 19 -51.71 -0.11 -1.33
C ALA A 19 -50.48 0.56 -1.96
N SER A 20 -50.66 1.66 -2.70
CA SER A 20 -49.55 2.42 -3.30
C SER A 20 -48.80 3.26 -2.25
N THR A 21 -49.49 3.85 -1.28
CA THR A 21 -48.87 4.61 -0.19
C THR A 21 -48.21 3.68 0.83
N LEU A 22 -48.79 2.50 1.14
CA LEU A 22 -48.09 1.51 1.98
C LEU A 22 -46.82 0.98 1.30
N ARG A 23 -46.83 0.71 -0.01
CA ARG A 23 -45.64 0.25 -0.75
C ARG A 23 -44.56 1.32 -0.83
N ALA A 24 -44.94 2.59 -1.03
CA ALA A 24 -43.99 3.71 -1.02
C ALA A 24 -43.39 3.94 0.38
N SER A 25 -44.18 3.82 1.44
CA SER A 25 -43.71 3.93 2.83
C SER A 25 -42.82 2.77 3.28
N ILE A 26 -43.10 1.54 2.83
CA ILE A 26 -42.26 0.38 3.09
C ILE A 26 -40.96 0.45 2.27
N LEU A 27 -40.99 0.94 1.03
CA LEU A 27 -39.77 1.21 0.26
C LEU A 27 -38.94 2.35 0.86
N PHE A 28 -39.56 3.40 1.43
CA PHE A 28 -38.83 4.46 2.12
C PHE A 28 -38.25 3.98 3.46
N ALA A 29 -38.95 3.12 4.19
CA ALA A 29 -38.45 2.50 5.42
C ALA A 29 -37.31 1.50 5.14
N ILE A 30 -37.40 0.71 4.07
CA ILE A 30 -36.34 -0.22 3.66
C ILE A 30 -35.15 0.53 3.05
N LEU A 31 -35.38 1.63 2.31
CA LEU A 31 -34.31 2.47 1.76
C LEU A 31 -33.62 3.33 2.85
N ALA A 32 -34.35 3.72 3.90
CA ALA A 32 -33.78 4.37 5.08
C ALA A 32 -33.03 3.39 6.01
N LEU A 33 -33.38 2.09 6.00
CA LEU A 33 -32.64 1.07 6.75
C LEU A 33 -31.30 0.67 6.10
N VAL A 34 -31.06 1.01 4.83
CA VAL A 34 -29.83 0.60 4.12
C VAL A 34 -28.70 1.66 4.19
N THR A 35 -28.95 2.87 4.66
CA THR A 35 -27.92 3.94 4.66
C THR A 35 -27.24 4.24 6.00
N SER A 36 -27.40 3.38 7.01
CA SER A 36 -26.65 3.52 8.26
C SER A 36 -25.97 2.21 8.64
N ALA A 37 -25.02 1.76 7.83
CA ALA A 37 -23.87 1.07 8.40
C ALA A 37 -23.12 2.11 9.26
N SER A 38 -23.64 2.37 10.46
CA SER A 38 -22.91 3.05 11.50
C SER A 38 -21.74 2.13 11.84
N LEU A 39 -20.59 2.39 11.24
CA LEU A 39 -19.33 1.79 11.69
C LEU A 39 -19.18 2.26 13.14
N ALA A 40 -19.31 1.33 14.09
CA ALA A 40 -19.17 1.63 15.50
C ALA A 40 -17.88 2.43 15.69
N ALA A 41 -17.98 3.62 16.29
CA ALA A 41 -16.79 4.41 16.56
C ALA A 41 -15.89 3.59 17.51
N PRO A 42 -14.58 3.47 17.24
CA PRO A 42 -13.71 2.66 18.08
C PRO A 42 -13.72 3.23 19.50
N ILE A 43 -13.81 2.34 20.48
CA ILE A 43 -13.92 2.64 21.91
C ILE A 43 -12.53 2.55 22.53
N LEU A 44 -12.25 3.37 23.54
CA LEU A 44 -10.96 3.40 24.21
C LEU A 44 -10.65 2.03 24.84
N ASN A 45 -9.59 1.37 24.36
CA ASN A 45 -9.13 0.07 24.82
C ASN A 45 -8.10 0.17 25.96
N GLY A 46 -7.22 1.17 25.89
CA GLY A 46 -6.18 1.34 26.89
C GLY A 46 -5.45 2.68 26.76
N ILE A 47 -4.91 3.17 27.87
CA ILE A 47 -4.10 4.39 27.93
C ILE A 47 -2.70 4.05 28.44
N ALA A 48 -1.68 4.57 27.77
CA ALA A 48 -0.30 4.45 28.20
C ALA A 48 0.37 5.82 28.36
N THR A 49 1.22 5.93 29.37
CA THR A 49 2.04 7.12 29.58
C THR A 49 3.43 6.90 29.00
N HIS A 50 3.86 7.83 28.13
CA HIS A 50 5.25 7.89 27.68
C HIS A 50 5.97 9.00 28.44
N SER A 51 6.90 8.62 29.31
CA SER A 51 7.78 9.52 30.06
C SER A 51 9.20 8.96 30.00
N HIS A 52 10.04 9.54 29.15
CA HIS A 52 11.45 9.19 29.06
C HIS A 52 12.28 10.46 29.16
N VAL A 53 13.35 10.44 29.95
CA VAL A 53 14.23 11.59 30.15
C VAL A 53 14.75 12.07 28.80
N GLY A 54 14.67 13.39 28.55
CA GLY A 54 15.07 13.98 27.27
C GLY A 54 14.11 13.70 26.10
N LYS A 55 12.96 13.04 26.30
CA LYS A 55 11.88 12.89 25.30
C LYS A 55 10.65 13.70 25.72
N ALA A 56 9.83 14.10 24.74
CA ALA A 56 8.61 14.85 24.99
C ALA A 56 7.54 13.91 25.60
N PRO A 57 7.07 14.11 26.84
CA PRO A 57 5.99 13.30 27.41
C PRO A 57 4.67 13.46 26.65
N PHE A 58 3.94 12.36 26.53
CA PHE A 58 2.59 12.29 25.96
C PHE A 58 1.80 11.13 26.58
N TYR A 59 0.47 11.22 26.50
CA TYR A 59 -0.40 10.06 26.70
C TYR A 59 -0.76 9.44 25.34
N ALA A 60 -0.78 8.12 25.27
CA ALA A 60 -1.25 7.35 24.14
C ALA A 60 -2.57 6.68 24.50
N GLY A 61 -3.59 6.87 23.67
CA GLY A 61 -4.82 6.07 23.72
C GLY A 61 -4.90 5.18 22.50
N LEU A 62 -5.20 3.90 22.71
CA LEU A 62 -5.55 2.98 21.64
C LEU A 62 -7.06 2.72 21.72
N TYR A 63 -7.76 2.90 20.61
CA TYR A 63 -9.19 2.63 20.50
C TYR A 63 -9.41 1.52 19.49
N THR A 64 -10.31 0.60 19.81
CA THR A 64 -10.66 -0.59 19.02
C THR A 64 -12.18 -0.78 19.01
N GLU A 65 -12.72 -1.47 18.01
CA GLU A 65 -14.13 -1.86 18.00
C GLU A 65 -14.37 -3.05 18.95
N SER A 66 -13.52 -4.07 18.84
CA SER A 66 -13.57 -5.27 19.69
C SER A 66 -12.84 -5.08 21.04
N ILE A 67 -13.40 -5.67 22.11
CA ILE A 67 -12.81 -5.66 23.47
C ILE A 67 -11.70 -6.71 23.63
N ASP A 68 -11.86 -7.90 23.03
CA ASP A 68 -10.95 -9.04 23.19
C ASP A 68 -10.04 -9.27 21.98
N ILE A 69 -9.57 -8.18 21.36
CA ILE A 69 -8.69 -8.30 20.20
C ILE A 69 -7.24 -8.47 20.65
N ASP A 70 -6.64 -9.61 20.32
CA ASP A 70 -5.26 -9.90 20.63
C ASP A 70 -4.30 -9.05 19.77
N ARG A 71 -3.04 -8.97 20.23
CA ARG A 71 -2.00 -8.14 19.61
C ARG A 71 -1.75 -8.51 18.15
N GLU A 72 -1.75 -9.79 17.80
CA GLU A 72 -1.42 -10.25 16.46
C GLU A 72 -2.55 -9.90 15.50
N THR A 73 -3.80 -10.15 15.92
CA THR A 73 -4.98 -9.74 15.17
C THR A 73 -5.04 -8.22 14.92
N LEU A 74 -4.65 -7.40 15.90
CA LEU A 74 -4.52 -5.95 15.74
C LEU A 74 -3.45 -5.54 14.72
N LEU A 75 -2.26 -6.15 14.80
CA LEU A 75 -1.14 -5.83 13.93
C LEU A 75 -1.35 -6.29 12.49
N GLU A 76 -2.04 -7.41 12.30
CA GLU A 76 -2.37 -7.93 10.97
C GLU A 76 -3.65 -7.33 10.41
N ASN A 77 -4.45 -6.67 11.25
CA ASN A 77 -5.72 -6.03 10.89
C ASN A 77 -6.68 -7.01 10.18
N LYS A 78 -6.73 -8.26 10.66
CA LYS A 78 -7.50 -9.37 10.06
C LYS A 78 -9.01 -9.11 10.01
N LYS A 79 -9.55 -8.38 10.99
CA LYS A 79 -11.00 -8.13 11.14
C LYS A 79 -11.51 -6.90 10.39
N ASN A 80 -10.65 -6.13 9.72
CA ASN A 80 -11.01 -4.88 9.04
C ASN A 80 -11.67 -3.81 9.95
N GLU A 81 -11.36 -3.84 11.25
CA GLU A 81 -11.93 -2.92 12.24
C GLU A 81 -11.37 -1.50 12.11
N SER A 82 -12.16 -0.51 12.53
CA SER A 82 -11.64 0.82 12.80
C SER A 82 -10.76 0.77 14.05
N ILE A 83 -9.53 1.25 13.91
CA ILE A 83 -8.58 1.36 15.03
C ILE A 83 -8.11 2.82 15.06
N LYS A 84 -8.06 3.43 16.24
CA LYS A 84 -7.52 4.79 16.40
C LYS A 84 -6.35 4.78 17.38
N MET A 85 -5.21 5.28 16.92
CA MET A 85 -4.10 5.70 17.78
C MET A 85 -4.24 7.19 18.06
N GLU A 86 -4.22 7.59 19.31
CA GLU A 86 -4.35 8.98 19.73
C GLU A 86 -3.20 9.38 20.66
N LEU A 87 -2.50 10.46 20.33
CA LEU A 87 -1.40 11.03 21.11
C LEU A 87 -1.81 12.38 21.66
N LYS A 88 -1.82 12.49 22.99
CA LYS A 88 -2.11 13.74 23.70
C LYS A 88 -0.82 14.35 24.25
N ILE A 89 -0.45 15.52 23.75
CA ILE A 89 0.84 16.15 24.04
C ILE A 89 0.82 16.79 25.42
N ARG A 90 1.77 16.40 26.28
CA ARG A 90 1.94 16.98 27.63
C ARG A 90 3.06 18.03 27.69
N SER A 91 3.99 17.97 26.73
CA SER A 91 5.11 18.91 26.66
C SER A 91 4.66 20.28 26.18
N ASN A 92 5.24 21.36 26.71
CA ASN A 92 4.94 22.73 26.27
C ASN A 92 5.14 22.91 24.75
N THR A 93 6.19 22.29 24.20
CA THR A 93 6.47 22.35 22.75
C THR A 93 7.13 21.07 22.25
N VAL A 94 6.67 20.59 21.11
CA VAL A 94 7.28 19.51 20.33
C VAL A 94 7.37 19.96 18.89
N SER A 95 8.59 20.27 18.43
CA SER A 95 8.76 20.69 17.04
C SER A 95 8.33 19.59 16.06
N LYS A 96 7.75 19.98 14.92
CA LYS A 96 7.35 19.06 13.84
C LYS A 96 8.50 18.17 13.38
N ARG A 97 9.72 18.71 13.37
CA ARG A 97 10.93 17.94 13.02
C ARG A 97 11.19 16.82 14.04
N ARG A 98 11.09 17.14 15.34
CA ARG A 98 11.27 16.17 16.42
C ARG A 98 10.18 15.10 16.40
N PHE A 99 8.93 15.51 16.20
CA PHE A 99 7.79 14.59 16.11
C PHE A 99 7.95 13.61 14.94
N LYS A 100 8.28 14.10 13.73
CA LYS A 100 8.54 13.24 12.57
C LYS A 100 9.72 12.29 12.79
N ARG A 101 10.80 12.78 13.41
CA ARG A 101 11.96 11.94 13.73
C ARG A 101 11.60 10.81 14.69
N LEU A 102 10.78 11.07 15.70
CA LEU A 102 10.31 10.04 16.63
C LEU A 102 9.58 8.92 15.89
N TRP A 103 8.67 9.26 14.97
CA TRP A 103 7.98 8.27 14.15
C TRP A 103 8.94 7.48 13.27
N ARG A 104 9.87 8.13 12.56
CA ARG A 104 10.88 7.41 11.76
C ARG A 104 11.72 6.44 12.56
N GLU A 105 12.22 6.89 13.71
CA GLU A 105 13.04 6.07 14.61
C GLU A 105 12.24 4.83 15.04
N LYS A 106 11.02 5.02 15.53
CA LYS A 106 10.20 3.91 16.03
C LYS A 106 9.71 2.96 14.94
N ILE A 107 9.38 3.47 13.76
CA ILE A 107 9.05 2.64 12.60
C ILE A 107 10.29 1.86 12.15
N GLY A 108 11.43 2.52 11.96
CA GLY A 108 12.66 1.87 11.48
C GLY A 108 13.20 0.79 12.42
N ILE A 109 13.04 0.94 13.73
CA ILE A 109 13.42 -0.10 14.71
C ILE A 109 12.50 -1.33 14.62
N ASN A 110 11.24 -1.17 14.21
CA ASN A 110 10.21 -2.22 14.24
C ASN A 110 9.85 -2.73 12.83
N SER A 111 10.68 -2.48 11.83
CA SER A 111 10.38 -2.82 10.43
C SER A 111 11.66 -3.18 9.69
N ASP A 112 11.56 -4.15 8.78
CA ASP A 112 12.70 -4.51 7.93
C ASP A 112 12.84 -3.55 6.73
N THR A 113 14.00 -3.62 6.06
CA THR A 113 14.32 -2.75 4.92
C THR A 113 13.29 -2.87 3.78
N SER A 114 12.75 -4.07 3.54
CA SER A 114 11.80 -4.30 2.44
C SER A 114 10.44 -3.67 2.72
N GLU A 115 9.95 -3.74 3.96
CA GLU A 115 8.73 -3.08 4.40
C GLU A 115 8.87 -1.55 4.35
N LEU A 116 10.03 -1.03 4.76
CA LEU A 116 10.35 0.41 4.68
C LEU A 116 10.40 0.90 3.23
N GLU A 117 11.01 0.13 2.32
CA GLU A 117 11.03 0.44 0.89
C GLU A 117 9.62 0.45 0.29
N LYS A 118 8.83 -0.59 0.57
CA LYS A 118 7.44 -0.73 0.13
C LYS A 118 6.59 0.48 0.55
N HIS A 119 6.76 0.96 1.77
CA HIS A 119 5.97 2.05 2.34
C HIS A 119 6.66 3.42 2.31
N SER A 120 7.82 3.55 1.66
CA SER A 120 8.60 4.81 1.59
C SER A 120 7.78 6.02 1.12
N LYS A 121 6.92 5.85 0.11
CA LYS A 121 6.01 6.89 -0.37
C LYS A 121 4.96 7.28 0.68
N ASN A 122 4.40 6.30 1.38
CA ASN A 122 3.41 6.55 2.44
C ASN A 122 4.06 7.24 3.64
N LEU A 123 5.26 6.83 4.04
CA LEU A 123 6.03 7.48 5.11
C LEU A 123 6.33 8.94 4.77
N LYS A 124 6.81 9.21 3.55
CA LYS A 124 7.03 10.58 3.08
C LYS A 124 5.73 11.40 3.05
N LYS A 125 4.61 10.80 2.61
CA LYS A 125 3.30 11.45 2.60
C LYS A 125 2.81 11.76 4.02
N PHE A 126 2.90 10.79 4.92
CA PHE A 126 2.57 10.90 6.33
C PHE A 126 3.32 12.06 6.99
N GLU A 127 4.64 12.07 6.85
CA GLU A 127 5.49 13.14 7.38
C GLU A 127 5.15 14.50 6.78
N SER A 128 4.71 14.54 5.51
CA SER A 128 4.34 15.79 4.87
C SER A 128 3.10 16.42 5.47
N PHE A 129 2.22 15.70 6.18
CA PHE A 129 0.97 16.26 6.72
C PHE A 129 1.16 17.23 7.89
N LEU A 130 2.19 17.01 8.71
CA LEU A 130 2.44 17.85 9.88
C LEU A 130 3.34 19.04 9.52
N HIS A 131 2.79 20.25 9.61
CA HIS A 131 3.50 21.47 9.22
C HIS A 131 3.65 22.50 10.33
N ILE A 132 2.95 22.30 11.44
CA ILE A 132 2.97 23.12 12.63
C ILE A 132 3.63 22.36 13.77
N ASP A 133 4.31 23.06 14.66
CA ASP A 133 4.86 22.47 15.87
C ASP A 133 3.71 22.15 16.84
N LEU A 134 3.83 21.05 17.58
CA LEU A 134 2.82 20.66 18.55
C LEU A 134 3.07 21.38 19.87
N LYS A 135 2.00 21.71 20.57
CA LYS A 135 1.99 22.37 21.88
C LYS A 135 1.31 21.47 22.90
N ARG A 136 1.45 21.82 24.18
CA ARG A 136 0.69 21.16 25.25
C ARG A 136 -0.80 21.21 24.92
N ASN A 137 -1.47 20.11 25.20
CA ASN A 137 -2.89 19.86 24.91
C ASN A 137 -3.27 19.63 23.44
N ASP A 138 -2.31 19.61 22.53
CA ASP A 138 -2.57 19.11 21.18
C ASP A 138 -2.90 17.61 21.22
N VAL A 139 -3.85 17.21 20.38
CA VAL A 139 -4.31 15.83 20.20
C VAL A 139 -4.07 15.43 18.75
N PHE A 140 -3.07 14.57 18.53
CA PHE A 140 -2.77 14.02 17.21
C PHE A 140 -3.38 12.62 17.10
N SER A 141 -4.10 12.32 16.02
CA SER A 141 -4.71 11.00 15.85
C SER A 141 -4.46 10.38 14.47
N LEU A 142 -4.39 9.06 14.47
CA LEU A 142 -4.32 8.19 13.30
C LEU A 142 -5.50 7.23 13.39
N THR A 143 -6.49 7.41 12.52
CA THR A 143 -7.66 6.54 12.51
C THR A 143 -7.64 5.68 11.26
N LEU A 144 -7.42 4.38 11.45
CA LEU A 144 -7.67 3.37 10.44
C LEU A 144 -9.18 3.23 10.24
N LYS A 145 -9.59 3.31 8.99
CA LYS A 145 -10.92 3.00 8.47
C LYS A 145 -10.80 1.86 7.46
N ASN A 146 -11.92 1.38 6.94
CA ASN A 146 -12.00 0.18 6.09
C ASN A 146 -10.96 0.14 4.95
N ASN A 147 -10.60 1.29 4.37
CA ASN A 147 -9.61 1.32 3.29
C ASN A 147 -8.62 2.48 3.34
N HIS A 148 -8.55 3.23 4.44
CA HIS A 148 -7.67 4.38 4.53
C HIS A 148 -7.32 4.73 5.96
N ILE A 149 -6.33 5.59 6.12
CA ILE A 149 -5.89 6.15 7.39
C ILE A 149 -6.15 7.64 7.32
N ASP A 150 -7.01 8.15 8.20
CA ASP A 150 -7.21 9.58 8.40
C ASP A 150 -6.24 10.07 9.47
N VAL A 151 -5.54 11.17 9.17
CA VAL A 151 -4.55 11.80 10.07
C VAL A 151 -5.12 13.15 10.50
N THR A 152 -5.26 13.37 11.80
CA THR A 152 -5.81 14.62 12.35
C THR A 152 -4.90 15.21 13.42
N LEU A 153 -5.02 16.52 13.60
CA LEU A 153 -4.48 17.25 14.74
C LEU A 153 -5.58 18.17 15.23
N ASN A 154 -5.99 18.02 16.49
CA ASN A 154 -7.02 18.83 17.12
C ASN A 154 -8.36 18.79 16.36
N ASP A 155 -8.78 17.59 15.95
CA ASP A 155 -9.94 17.33 15.08
C ASP A 155 -9.82 17.88 13.65
N VAL A 156 -8.80 18.68 13.34
CA VAL A 156 -8.53 19.18 12.00
C VAL A 156 -7.85 18.09 11.17
N LYS A 157 -8.49 17.73 10.05
CA LYS A 157 -7.94 16.74 9.11
C LYS A 157 -6.70 17.27 8.39
N LEU A 158 -5.54 16.71 8.73
CA LEU A 158 -4.27 17.03 8.09
C LEU A 158 -4.12 16.33 6.73
N GLY A 159 -4.63 15.10 6.62
CA GLY A 159 -4.51 14.32 5.39
C GLY A 159 -5.11 12.93 5.46
N ARG A 160 -4.95 12.18 4.36
CA ARG A 160 -5.40 10.80 4.19
C ARG A 160 -4.35 9.96 3.48
N ILE A 161 -4.11 8.75 3.99
CA ILE A 161 -3.31 7.70 3.35
C ILE A 161 -4.28 6.63 2.87
N THR A 162 -4.31 6.36 1.58
CA THR A 162 -5.24 5.41 0.94
C THR A 162 -4.77 3.96 1.03
N ASP A 163 -3.52 3.73 1.42
CA ASP A 163 -3.01 2.39 1.67
C ASP A 163 -3.17 2.05 3.16
N ARG A 164 -4.20 1.25 3.46
CA ARG A 164 -4.46 0.77 4.82
C ARG A 164 -3.36 -0.13 5.39
N HIS A 165 -2.56 -0.80 4.54
CA HIS A 165 -1.47 -1.68 4.98
C HIS A 165 -0.30 -0.92 5.57
N PHE A 166 -0.28 0.41 5.42
CA PHE A 166 0.66 1.27 6.13
C PHE A 166 0.36 1.38 7.63
N TYR A 167 -0.89 1.16 8.05
CA TYR A 167 -1.29 1.34 9.45
C TYR A 167 -0.60 0.35 10.41
N PRO A 168 -0.48 -0.96 10.09
CA PRO A 168 0.35 -1.89 10.86
C PRO A 168 1.75 -1.35 11.17
N LEU A 169 2.41 -0.71 10.20
CA LEU A 169 3.74 -0.13 10.37
C LEU A 169 3.76 0.97 11.46
N LEU A 170 2.72 1.81 11.47
CA LEU A 170 2.52 2.84 12.50
C LEU A 170 2.21 2.19 13.86
N LEU A 171 1.31 1.22 13.90
CA LEU A 171 0.86 0.57 15.13
C LEU A 171 1.99 -0.24 15.80
N ARG A 172 2.88 -0.85 15.02
CA ARG A 172 4.08 -1.54 15.53
C ARG A 172 5.01 -0.62 16.31
N SER A 173 4.98 0.69 16.08
CA SER A 173 5.72 1.64 16.93
C SER A 173 5.31 1.59 18.42
N TRP A 174 4.10 1.10 18.72
CA TRP A 174 3.54 0.96 20.07
C TRP A 174 3.43 -0.49 20.52
N LEU A 175 3.04 -1.39 19.61
CA LEU A 175 2.70 -2.78 19.92
C LEU A 175 3.69 -3.80 19.35
N GLY A 176 4.71 -3.34 18.61
CA GLY A 176 5.69 -4.21 17.94
C GLY A 176 6.69 -4.86 18.90
N PRO A 177 7.72 -5.52 18.34
CA PRO A 177 8.78 -6.16 19.11
C PRO A 177 9.52 -5.21 20.05
N VAL A 178 9.75 -3.96 19.62
CA VAL A 178 10.48 -2.93 20.38
C VAL A 178 9.57 -1.71 20.62
N PRO A 179 8.60 -1.84 21.54
CA PRO A 179 7.71 -0.73 21.91
C PRO A 179 8.48 0.33 22.73
N PRO A 180 7.86 1.48 23.09
CA PRO A 180 8.50 2.43 23.98
C PRO A 180 8.89 1.82 25.33
N SER A 181 8.05 0.92 25.87
CA SER A 181 8.38 0.01 26.96
C SER A 181 7.37 -1.15 27.00
N SER A 182 7.70 -2.25 27.68
CA SER A 182 6.76 -3.37 27.89
C SER A 182 5.52 -2.93 28.68
N LYS A 183 5.68 -2.06 29.69
CA LYS A 183 4.57 -1.46 30.45
C LYS A 183 3.68 -0.59 29.56
N PHE A 184 4.27 0.20 28.66
CA PHE A 184 3.51 1.02 27.72
C PHE A 184 2.64 0.16 26.81
N ARG A 185 3.20 -0.92 26.24
CA ARG A 185 2.44 -1.86 25.40
C ARG A 185 1.31 -2.55 26.20
N ALA A 186 1.63 -3.05 27.40
CA ALA A 186 0.65 -3.73 28.25
C ALA A 186 -0.53 -2.82 28.59
N ALA A 187 -0.26 -1.55 28.93
CA ALA A 187 -1.29 -0.57 29.28
C ALA A 187 -2.25 -0.25 28.11
N LEU A 188 -1.79 -0.33 26.85
CA LEU A 188 -2.66 -0.15 25.67
C LEU A 188 -3.56 -1.36 25.38
N LEU A 189 -3.26 -2.54 25.94
CA LEU A 189 -3.96 -3.80 25.70
C LEU A 189 -4.82 -4.23 26.90
N GLN A 190 -5.19 -3.30 27.78
CA GLN A 190 -5.91 -3.58 29.04
C GLN A 190 -7.42 -3.87 28.88
N GLN A 191 -7.93 -4.10 27.67
CA GLN A 191 -9.33 -4.48 27.44
C GLN A 191 -10.33 -3.57 28.18
N ARG A 192 -10.10 -2.26 28.12
CA ARG A 192 -10.90 -1.20 28.78
C ARG A 192 -10.77 -1.12 30.30
N ASN A 193 -9.93 -1.94 30.93
CA ASN A 193 -9.59 -1.83 32.35
C ASN A 193 -8.52 -0.74 32.57
N ILE A 194 -8.95 0.51 32.66
CA ILE A 194 -8.08 1.68 32.77
C ILE A 194 -8.28 2.30 34.14
N ASP A 195 -7.18 2.69 34.78
CA ASP A 195 -7.18 3.47 36.02
C ASP A 195 -7.97 4.79 35.88
N ASP A 196 -8.87 5.08 36.82
CA ASP A 196 -9.82 6.20 36.74
C ASP A 196 -9.12 7.57 36.75
N GLU A 197 -8.04 7.72 37.51
CA GLU A 197 -7.25 8.97 37.55
C GLU A 197 -6.58 9.20 36.20
N LEU A 198 -5.95 8.16 35.64
CA LEU A 198 -5.33 8.21 34.33
C LEU A 198 -6.35 8.46 33.22
N PHE A 199 -7.52 7.82 33.28
CA PHE A 199 -8.62 8.02 32.36
C PHE A 199 -9.10 9.49 32.39
N SER A 200 -9.29 10.04 33.59
CA SER A 200 -9.71 11.43 33.79
C SER A 200 -8.65 12.42 33.27
N ALA A 201 -7.39 12.24 33.66
CA ALA A 201 -6.27 13.07 33.21
C ALA A 201 -6.12 13.03 31.67
N TYR A 202 -6.37 11.88 31.05
CA TYR A 202 -6.36 11.74 29.60
C TYR A 202 -7.48 12.54 28.95
N HIS A 203 -8.72 12.46 29.45
CA HIS A 203 -9.88 13.14 28.84
C HIS A 203 -9.85 14.65 29.04
N GLN A 204 -9.19 15.15 30.09
CA GLN A 204 -8.99 16.59 30.31
C GLN A 204 -8.02 17.24 29.32
N ILE A 205 -7.26 16.46 28.55
CA ILE A 205 -6.41 17.01 27.51
C ILE A 205 -7.21 17.21 26.22
N TYR A 206 -7.51 18.47 25.91
CA TYR A 206 -8.13 18.90 24.66
C TYR A 206 -7.58 20.27 24.23
N PRO A 207 -7.50 20.51 22.91
CA PRO A 207 -7.08 21.80 22.37
C PRO A 207 -8.21 22.81 22.48
N ASN A 208 -7.85 24.08 22.72
CA ASN A 208 -8.81 25.19 22.64
C ASN A 208 -9.12 25.57 21.18
N ASP A 209 -10.19 26.35 20.97
CA ASP A 209 -10.66 26.71 19.63
C ASP A 209 -9.65 27.57 18.86
N ALA A 210 -8.97 28.50 19.55
CA ALA A 210 -7.90 29.30 18.94
C ALA A 210 -6.80 28.41 18.35
N ARG A 211 -6.44 27.34 19.05
CA ARG A 211 -5.44 26.36 18.60
C ARG A 211 -5.96 25.49 17.45
N LYS A 212 -7.23 25.09 17.45
CA LYS A 212 -7.86 24.42 16.29
C LYS A 212 -7.79 25.30 15.04
N SER A 213 -8.14 26.58 15.18
CA SER A 213 -8.04 27.57 14.09
C SER A 213 -6.60 27.78 13.61
N GLU A 214 -5.62 27.83 14.53
CA GLU A 214 -4.19 27.93 14.17
C GLU A 214 -3.76 26.75 13.27
N VAL A 215 -4.18 25.52 13.60
CA VAL A 215 -3.90 24.32 12.80
C VAL A 215 -4.58 24.38 11.44
N ALA A 216 -5.86 24.78 11.38
CA ALA A 216 -6.61 24.91 10.13
C ALA A 216 -5.99 25.97 9.20
N ASN A 217 -5.63 27.14 9.74
CA ASN A 217 -5.03 28.24 9.01
C ASN A 217 -3.64 27.87 8.46
N ALA A 218 -2.86 27.10 9.21
CA ALA A 218 -1.59 26.58 8.72
C ALA A 218 -1.79 25.72 7.45
N LEU A 219 -2.81 24.86 7.40
CA LEU A 219 -3.12 24.06 6.22
C LEU A 219 -3.58 24.90 5.02
N VAL A 220 -4.40 25.92 5.25
CA VAL A 220 -4.85 26.84 4.19
C VAL A 220 -3.65 27.59 3.61
N SER A 221 -2.81 28.16 4.47
CA SER A 221 -1.61 28.91 4.08
C SER A 221 -0.65 28.05 3.25
N LEU A 222 -0.51 26.76 3.59
CA LEU A 222 0.32 25.83 2.81
C LEU A 222 -0.29 25.48 1.46
N LYS A 223 -1.61 25.31 1.38
CA LYS A 223 -2.30 25.09 0.11
C LYS A 223 -2.16 26.31 -0.80
N GLN A 224 -2.29 27.52 -0.23
CA GLN A 224 -2.09 28.77 -0.95
C GLN A 224 -0.63 28.95 -1.37
N ALA A 225 0.36 28.73 -0.49
CA ALA A 225 1.78 28.80 -0.82
C ALA A 225 2.18 27.76 -1.88
N LYS A 226 1.61 26.55 -1.85
CA LYS A 226 1.78 25.54 -2.91
C LYS A 226 1.17 26.01 -4.23
N ARG A 227 -0.04 26.56 -4.21
CA ARG A 227 -0.68 27.12 -5.42
C ARG A 227 0.11 28.29 -5.98
N ALA A 228 0.54 29.22 -5.15
CA ALA A 228 1.37 30.36 -5.53
C ALA A 228 2.74 29.93 -6.07
N SER A 229 3.40 28.94 -5.46
CA SER A 229 4.66 28.40 -5.98
C SER A 229 4.50 27.55 -7.24
N ILE A 230 3.35 26.92 -7.48
CA ILE A 230 3.02 26.29 -8.77
C ILE A 230 2.77 27.36 -9.84
N VAL A 231 2.09 28.45 -9.51
CA VAL A 231 1.83 29.56 -10.44
C VAL A 231 3.09 30.36 -10.77
N VAL A 232 4.04 30.48 -9.83
CA VAL A 232 5.26 31.29 -9.99
C VAL A 232 6.49 30.46 -10.41
N LYS A 233 6.54 29.15 -10.11
CA LYS A 233 7.71 28.29 -10.36
C LYS A 233 7.39 26.89 -10.91
N GLY A 234 6.14 26.58 -11.24
CA GLY A 234 5.78 25.29 -11.84
C GLY A 234 6.21 25.19 -13.31
N PRO A 235 6.71 24.03 -13.79
CA PRO A 235 6.89 23.84 -15.22
C PRO A 235 5.54 23.98 -15.92
N SER A 236 5.50 24.73 -17.02
CA SER A 236 4.27 24.91 -17.82
C SER A 236 3.66 23.56 -18.19
N LEU A 237 2.35 23.49 -18.45
CA LEU A 237 1.69 22.27 -18.94
C LEU A 237 2.44 21.65 -20.13
N LYS A 238 3.03 22.49 -21.00
CA LYS A 238 3.88 22.06 -22.11
C LYS A 238 5.14 21.32 -21.64
N GLN A 239 5.81 21.80 -20.59
CA GLN A 239 7.01 21.17 -20.02
C GLN A 239 6.70 19.86 -19.27
N LEU A 240 5.53 19.77 -18.60
CA LEU A 240 5.08 18.52 -17.99
C LEU A 240 4.75 17.46 -19.06
N GLN A 241 4.01 17.86 -20.10
CA GLN A 241 3.72 16.99 -21.24
C GLN A 241 4.98 16.57 -21.98
N GLU A 242 5.95 17.46 -22.15
CA GLU A 242 7.23 17.16 -22.79
C GLU A 242 8.06 16.17 -21.96
N LYS A 243 8.09 16.35 -20.63
CA LYS A 243 8.75 15.40 -19.72
C LYS A 243 8.11 14.02 -19.77
N GLU A 244 6.78 13.94 -19.71
CA GLU A 244 6.05 12.68 -19.85
C GLU A 244 6.29 12.03 -21.23
N ARG A 245 6.34 12.83 -22.31
CA ARG A 245 6.67 12.33 -23.65
C ARG A 245 8.10 11.80 -23.71
N LYS A 246 9.07 12.50 -23.12
CA LYS A 246 10.48 12.05 -23.04
C LYS A 246 10.62 10.77 -22.22
N GLU A 247 9.92 10.67 -21.09
CA GLU A 247 9.90 9.46 -20.26
C GLU A 247 9.24 8.27 -20.99
N LYS A 248 8.09 8.49 -21.65
CA LYS A 248 7.43 7.47 -22.48
C LYS A 248 8.32 7.03 -23.65
N ALA A 249 8.97 7.97 -24.33
CA ALA A 249 9.89 7.67 -25.42
C ALA A 249 11.12 6.88 -24.93
N LEU A 250 11.69 7.24 -23.78
CA LEU A 250 12.79 6.50 -23.17
C LEU A 250 12.37 5.07 -22.79
N GLN A 251 11.16 4.89 -22.24
CA GLN A 251 10.63 3.57 -21.94
C GLN A 251 10.39 2.74 -23.21
N ALA A 252 9.82 3.34 -24.25
CA ALA A 252 9.64 2.68 -25.54
C ALA A 252 10.99 2.24 -26.14
N LYS A 253 12.02 3.09 -26.08
CA LYS A 253 13.38 2.76 -26.53
C LYS A 253 13.98 1.59 -25.75
N LYS A 254 13.83 1.56 -24.42
CA LYS A 254 14.30 0.44 -23.58
C LYS A 254 13.57 -0.87 -23.89
N VAL A 255 12.25 -0.83 -24.08
CA VAL A 255 11.45 -2.01 -24.45
C VAL A 255 11.85 -2.53 -25.83
N GLN A 256 12.04 -1.63 -26.80
CA GLN A 256 12.50 -1.99 -28.13
C GLN A 256 13.90 -2.61 -28.11
N ALA A 257 14.86 -1.99 -27.41
CA ALA A 257 16.20 -2.52 -27.24
C ALA A 257 16.19 -3.91 -26.58
N LYS A 258 15.36 -4.11 -25.54
CA LYS A 258 15.19 -5.42 -24.90
C LYS A 258 14.61 -6.48 -25.85
N ARG A 259 13.60 -6.14 -26.65
CA ARG A 259 13.00 -7.06 -27.63
C ARG A 259 13.99 -7.45 -28.73
N ALA A 260 14.69 -6.47 -29.30
CA ALA A 260 15.73 -6.70 -30.30
C ALA A 260 16.82 -7.61 -29.72
N TYR A 261 17.30 -7.31 -28.52
CA TYR A 261 18.31 -8.11 -27.84
C TYR A 261 17.86 -9.54 -27.56
N LEU A 262 16.63 -9.76 -27.08
CA LEU A 262 16.08 -11.11 -26.90
C LEU A 262 16.03 -11.91 -28.22
N SER A 263 15.75 -11.25 -29.34
CA SER A 263 15.80 -11.88 -30.66
C SER A 263 17.23 -12.28 -31.03
N THR A 264 18.20 -11.40 -30.80
CA THR A 264 19.63 -11.67 -31.01
C THR A 264 20.09 -12.86 -30.17
N LEU A 265 19.74 -12.87 -28.88
CA LEU A 265 20.11 -13.96 -27.96
C LEU A 265 19.52 -15.30 -28.42
N ARG A 266 18.26 -15.32 -28.87
CA ARG A 266 17.63 -16.54 -29.39
C ARG A 266 18.33 -17.05 -30.65
N GLY A 267 18.62 -16.15 -31.60
CA GLY A 267 19.36 -16.50 -32.82
C GLY A 267 20.75 -17.02 -32.50
N TRP A 268 21.45 -16.37 -31.56
CA TRP A 268 22.76 -16.80 -31.08
C TRP A 268 22.73 -18.19 -30.46
N THR A 269 21.75 -18.48 -29.60
CA THR A 269 21.56 -19.84 -29.03
C THR A 269 21.33 -20.87 -30.13
N GLN A 270 20.51 -20.55 -31.15
CA GLN A 270 20.19 -21.49 -32.23
C GLN A 270 21.37 -21.72 -33.18
N GLN A 271 22.21 -20.71 -33.43
CA GLN A 271 23.44 -20.87 -34.23
C GLN A 271 24.45 -21.79 -33.58
N HIS A 272 24.48 -21.83 -32.24
CA HIS A 272 25.36 -22.70 -31.46
C HIS A 272 24.67 -24.03 -31.09
N LEU A 273 23.56 -24.37 -31.76
CA LEU A 273 22.77 -25.57 -31.44
C LEU A 273 23.63 -26.82 -31.52
N ILE A 274 23.75 -27.52 -30.40
CA ILE A 274 24.38 -28.83 -30.34
C ILE A 274 23.28 -29.88 -30.41
N TYR A 275 23.15 -30.57 -31.55
CA TYR A 275 22.24 -31.68 -31.69
C TYR A 275 23.03 -32.99 -31.78
N SER A 276 22.99 -33.81 -30.71
CA SER A 276 23.81 -35.03 -30.66
C SER A 276 23.47 -36.00 -31.82
N LYS A 277 24.50 -36.58 -32.47
CA LYS A 277 24.35 -37.57 -33.56
C LYS A 277 23.40 -38.71 -33.19
N SER A 278 23.45 -39.16 -31.94
CA SER A 278 22.56 -40.21 -31.46
C SER A 278 21.09 -39.76 -31.39
N ALA A 279 20.81 -38.51 -30.99
CA ALA A 279 19.45 -37.99 -30.98
C ALA A 279 18.91 -37.75 -32.41
N GLN A 280 19.77 -37.35 -33.35
CA GLN A 280 19.46 -37.27 -34.79
C GLN A 280 19.15 -38.66 -35.39
N ALA A 281 20.00 -39.65 -35.13
CA ALA A 281 19.81 -41.02 -35.61
C ALA A 281 18.50 -41.65 -35.13
N HIS A 282 18.06 -41.30 -33.91
CA HIS A 282 16.78 -41.73 -33.34
C HIS A 282 15.62 -40.74 -33.63
N LYS A 283 15.81 -39.77 -34.53
CA LYS A 283 14.79 -38.80 -34.96
C LYS A 283 14.10 -38.06 -33.80
N LYS A 284 14.84 -37.75 -32.72
CA LYS A 284 14.29 -37.13 -31.50
C LYS A 284 14.20 -35.62 -31.64
N GLU A 285 13.00 -35.10 -31.85
CA GLU A 285 12.71 -33.67 -31.93
C GLU A 285 12.09 -33.14 -30.63
N GLY A 286 12.10 -31.82 -30.43
CA GLY A 286 11.45 -31.21 -29.27
C GLY A 286 12.03 -29.85 -28.88
N VAL A 287 11.43 -29.24 -27.86
CA VAL A 287 11.83 -27.92 -27.36
C VAL A 287 12.20 -28.00 -25.89
N VAL A 288 13.39 -27.48 -25.54
CA VAL A 288 13.84 -27.31 -24.16
C VAL A 288 13.87 -25.82 -23.85
N ASN A 289 13.14 -25.36 -22.83
CA ASN A 289 13.18 -23.96 -22.43
C ASN A 289 14.21 -23.77 -21.31
N LEU A 290 15.21 -22.95 -21.57
CA LEU A 290 16.29 -22.64 -20.65
C LEU A 290 16.13 -21.21 -20.13
N GLN A 291 16.29 -21.05 -18.82
CA GLN A 291 16.53 -19.76 -18.19
C GLN A 291 18.04 -19.56 -18.08
N VAL A 292 18.54 -18.52 -18.74
CA VAL A 292 19.97 -18.21 -18.83
C VAL A 292 20.20 -16.85 -18.17
N THR A 293 21.24 -16.75 -17.34
CA THR A 293 21.68 -15.47 -16.76
C THR A 293 23.08 -15.15 -17.25
N ILE A 294 23.23 -14.00 -17.91
CA ILE A 294 24.50 -13.50 -18.41
C ILE A 294 24.93 -12.25 -17.65
N ALA A 295 26.24 -12.05 -17.50
CA ALA A 295 26.81 -10.78 -17.09
C ALA A 295 26.74 -9.74 -18.22
N ARG A 296 27.08 -8.49 -17.93
CA ARG A 296 26.96 -7.38 -18.89
C ARG A 296 27.84 -7.54 -20.12
N ASP A 297 28.98 -8.21 -19.98
CA ASP A 297 29.92 -8.57 -21.04
C ASP A 297 29.47 -9.80 -21.86
N GLY A 298 28.37 -10.45 -21.48
CA GLY A 298 27.84 -11.63 -22.15
C GLY A 298 28.25 -12.97 -21.56
N GLN A 299 29.09 -12.98 -20.51
CA GLN A 299 29.51 -14.23 -19.88
C GLN A 299 28.33 -14.95 -19.21
N VAL A 300 28.16 -16.23 -19.50
CA VAL A 300 27.12 -17.05 -18.87
C VAL A 300 27.50 -17.29 -17.41
N THR A 301 26.62 -16.88 -16.51
CA THR A 301 26.80 -17.02 -15.05
C THR A 301 25.89 -18.09 -14.43
N ASN A 302 24.76 -18.39 -15.07
CA ASN A 302 23.84 -19.42 -14.60
C ASN A 302 22.98 -19.94 -15.76
N VAL A 303 22.73 -21.25 -15.78
CA VAL A 303 21.84 -21.93 -16.73
C VAL A 303 20.93 -22.87 -15.95
N LYS A 304 19.61 -22.74 -16.13
CA LYS A 304 18.62 -23.61 -15.51
C LYS A 304 17.59 -24.05 -16.54
N ILE A 305 17.24 -25.33 -16.54
CA ILE A 305 16.11 -25.81 -17.34
C ILE A 305 14.80 -25.34 -16.68
N GLN A 306 14.04 -24.51 -17.38
CA GLN A 306 12.71 -24.08 -16.97
C GLN A 306 11.63 -25.09 -17.38
N LYS A 307 11.73 -25.63 -18.60
CA LYS A 307 10.85 -26.70 -19.09
C LYS A 307 11.68 -27.72 -19.86
N LYS A 308 11.67 -28.95 -19.37
CA LYS A 308 12.34 -30.11 -19.99
C LYS A 308 11.56 -30.58 -21.22
N SER A 309 12.25 -31.17 -22.19
CA SER A 309 11.65 -32.09 -23.16
C SER A 309 11.55 -33.49 -22.56
N GLU A 310 10.72 -34.34 -23.17
CA GLU A 310 10.57 -35.76 -22.81
C GLU A 310 11.86 -36.56 -23.01
N TYR A 311 12.75 -36.09 -23.88
CA TYR A 311 14.03 -36.74 -24.16
C TYR A 311 15.17 -36.16 -23.30
N GLY A 312 15.68 -36.95 -22.36
CA GLY A 312 16.81 -36.55 -21.49
C GLY A 312 18.06 -36.09 -22.26
N ARG A 313 18.35 -36.70 -23.43
CA ARG A 313 19.49 -36.30 -24.28
C ARG A 313 19.34 -34.88 -24.85
N LEU A 314 18.12 -34.43 -25.17
CA LEU A 314 17.88 -33.08 -25.66
C LEU A 314 18.05 -32.05 -24.54
N ASN A 315 17.63 -32.39 -23.31
CA ASN A 315 17.86 -31.55 -22.13
C ASN A 315 19.35 -31.30 -21.86
N ASN A 316 20.16 -32.36 -21.90
CA ASN A 316 21.62 -32.25 -21.71
C ASN A 316 22.29 -31.50 -22.87
N SER A 317 21.83 -31.73 -24.11
CA SER A 317 22.34 -31.02 -25.29
C SER A 317 22.00 -29.53 -25.23
N ALA A 318 20.86 -29.16 -24.65
CA ALA A 318 20.42 -27.78 -24.53
C ALA A 318 21.29 -26.99 -23.55
N ILE A 319 21.65 -27.61 -22.41
CA ILE A 319 22.59 -26.99 -21.45
C ILE A 319 23.95 -26.74 -22.14
N LYS A 320 24.50 -27.78 -22.81
CA LYS A 320 25.78 -27.66 -23.53
C LYS A 320 25.74 -26.60 -24.64
N THR A 321 24.62 -26.47 -25.33
CA THR A 321 24.39 -25.43 -26.35
C THR A 321 24.59 -24.04 -25.75
N VAL A 322 24.02 -23.77 -24.57
CA VAL A 322 24.15 -22.46 -23.91
C VAL A 322 25.55 -22.23 -23.36
N GLU A 323 26.20 -23.26 -22.81
CA GLU A 323 27.58 -23.19 -22.31
C GLU A 323 28.57 -22.88 -23.45
N GLN A 324 28.45 -23.57 -24.59
CA GLN A 324 29.28 -23.33 -25.77
C GLN A 324 28.97 -22.01 -26.46
N ALA A 325 27.73 -21.51 -26.34
CA ALA A 325 27.35 -20.19 -26.83
C ALA A 325 27.90 -19.04 -25.96
N SER A 326 28.60 -19.32 -24.84
CA SER A 326 29.27 -18.28 -24.05
C SER A 326 30.57 -17.82 -24.73
N PRO A 327 30.85 -16.51 -24.78
CA PRO A 327 30.01 -15.41 -24.32
C PRO A 327 28.87 -15.08 -25.30
N TYR A 328 27.71 -14.73 -24.75
CA TYR A 328 26.62 -14.15 -25.52
C TYR A 328 26.95 -12.72 -25.96
N PRO A 329 26.23 -12.14 -26.93
CA PRO A 329 26.34 -10.72 -27.25
C PRO A 329 26.16 -9.84 -26.01
N ALA A 330 27.00 -8.81 -25.85
CA ALA A 330 26.99 -7.95 -24.68
C ALA A 330 25.64 -7.23 -24.46
N VAL A 331 25.30 -6.96 -23.19
CA VAL A 331 24.01 -6.35 -22.82
C VAL A 331 23.98 -4.88 -23.26
N PRO A 332 22.99 -4.44 -24.07
CA PRO A 332 22.88 -3.05 -24.52
C PRO A 332 22.83 -2.05 -23.37
N LYS A 333 23.38 -0.85 -23.59
CA LYS A 333 23.47 0.21 -22.56
C LYS A 333 22.10 0.65 -22.03
N GLU A 334 21.05 0.48 -22.83
CA GLU A 334 19.65 0.77 -22.49
C GLU A 334 19.11 -0.14 -21.37
N ILE A 335 19.73 -1.30 -21.13
CA ILE A 335 19.37 -2.25 -20.08
C ILE A 335 20.32 -2.03 -18.89
N ALA A 336 19.77 -1.52 -17.77
CA ALA A 336 20.58 -1.00 -16.66
C ALA A 336 21.20 -2.08 -15.75
N ASN A 337 20.64 -3.29 -15.72
CA ASN A 337 21.03 -4.29 -14.73
C ASN A 337 22.44 -4.85 -14.99
N ALA A 338 23.16 -5.19 -13.91
CA ALA A 338 24.49 -5.80 -13.96
C ALA A 338 24.48 -7.24 -14.52
N ARG A 339 23.35 -7.95 -14.37
CA ARG A 339 23.09 -9.26 -14.96
C ARG A 339 21.76 -9.23 -15.71
N PHE A 340 21.68 -10.00 -16.79
CA PHE A 340 20.49 -10.14 -17.60
C PHE A 340 20.03 -11.59 -17.62
N THR A 341 18.81 -11.84 -17.12
CA THR A 341 18.19 -13.17 -17.14
C THR A 341 17.13 -13.20 -18.23
N PHE A 342 17.20 -14.20 -19.10
CA PHE A 342 16.24 -14.43 -20.18
C PHE A 342 15.87 -15.90 -20.30
N THR A 343 14.71 -16.17 -20.91
CA THR A 343 14.30 -17.52 -21.29
C THR A 343 14.46 -17.67 -22.79
N THR A 344 15.15 -18.71 -23.23
CA THR A 344 15.32 -19.05 -24.65
C THR A 344 14.89 -20.51 -24.91
N PRO A 345 14.05 -20.77 -25.93
CA PRO A 345 13.76 -22.12 -26.36
C PRO A 345 14.90 -22.65 -27.23
N VAL A 346 15.41 -23.84 -26.92
CA VAL A 346 16.30 -24.61 -27.79
C VAL A 346 15.44 -25.58 -28.57
N VAL A 347 15.33 -25.38 -29.88
CA VAL A 347 14.44 -26.14 -30.76
C VAL A 347 15.27 -27.16 -31.55
N TYR A 348 14.95 -28.44 -31.35
CA TYR A 348 15.51 -29.56 -32.10
C TYR A 348 14.51 -30.00 -33.16
N SER A 349 14.86 -29.81 -34.43
CA SER A 349 14.14 -30.36 -35.57
C SER A 349 15.10 -30.90 -36.62
N LEU A 350 14.71 -31.98 -37.29
CA LEU A 350 15.41 -32.64 -38.39
C LEU A 350 15.36 -31.82 -39.69
N SER A 351 14.46 -30.84 -39.78
CA SER A 351 14.35 -29.92 -40.93
C SER A 351 15.34 -28.76 -40.88
N ALA A 352 16.01 -28.53 -39.75
CA ALA A 352 16.92 -27.41 -39.54
C ALA A 352 18.39 -27.74 -39.86
N SER A 353 18.69 -28.96 -40.36
CA SER A 353 20.04 -29.47 -40.60
C SER A 353 20.33 -29.80 -42.06
N ASN A 354 19.92 -28.93 -42.99
CA ASN A 354 20.37 -28.94 -44.37
C ASN A 354 21.13 -27.66 -44.70
#